data_AF-A0A848Q5X8-F1
#
_entry.id   AF-A0A848Q5X8-F1
#
_cell.length_a   1.000
_cell.length_b   1.000
_cell.length_c   1.000
_cell.angle_alpha   90.00
_cell.angle_beta   90.00
_cell.angle_gamma   90.00
#
_symmetry.space_group_name_H-M   'P 1'
#
loop_
_entity.id
_entity.type
_entity.pdbx_description
1 polymer ?
#
loop_
_entity_poly.entity_id
_entity_poly.type
_entity_poly.pdbx_seq_one_letter_code
_entity_poly.pdbx_strand_id
1 'polypeptide(L)'
;MGLWIASIVILCFSFLGVIIFGFSNFQETFKAKFSVLNMFPYELSYHNQGKMLLFYRFFLYLYVAFSITPALMMVSKYINYYGYFSYVVMISILFVINAVVLLTINIIQAKFVKLHTMIATVYFALSVLAAGAVSIFLINLYLSNNQNDLNFLIYGILEALLGFAILVIMLNPRLRHWAELNTKANEDGTTVIVRPRLFILAFSEWLVIFINFAVQILLLLAYL
;
A
#
# COMPACT_ATOMS: atom_id res chain seq x y z
N MET A 1 -14.67 -15.53 -14.49
CA MET A 1 -13.40 -16.15 -14.08
C MET A 1 -12.18 -15.51 -14.76
N GLY A 2 -12.09 -15.46 -16.10
CA GLY A 2 -10.92 -14.92 -16.81
C GLY A 2 -10.52 -13.47 -16.45
N LEU A 3 -11.49 -12.58 -16.23
CA LEU A 3 -11.24 -11.20 -15.79
C LEU A 3 -10.57 -11.13 -14.40
N TRP A 4 -10.93 -12.00 -13.45
CA TRP A 4 -10.35 -12.00 -12.10
C TRP A 4 -8.88 -12.42 -12.14
N ILE A 5 -8.58 -13.47 -12.91
CA ILE A 5 -7.21 -13.96 -13.13
C ILE A 5 -6.37 -12.88 -13.81
N ALA A 6 -6.90 -12.25 -14.87
CA ALA A 6 -6.21 -11.16 -15.56
C ALA A 6 -5.90 -9.99 -14.62
N SER A 7 -6.84 -9.60 -13.76
CA SER A 7 -6.64 -8.56 -12.75
C SER A 7 -5.53 -8.92 -11.76
N ILE A 8 -5.48 -10.16 -11.26
CA ILE A 8 -4.39 -10.64 -10.39
C ILE A 8 -3.05 -10.55 -11.11
N VAL A 9 -2.98 -11.05 -12.35
CA VAL A 9 -1.73 -11.05 -13.14
C VAL A 9 -1.23 -9.63 -13.36
N ILE A 10 -2.11 -8.70 -13.76
CA ILE A 10 -1.72 -7.30 -14.00
C ILE A 10 -1.34 -6.60 -12.69
N LEU A 11 -2.04 -6.87 -11.59
CA LEU A 11 -1.70 -6.30 -10.29
C LEU A 11 -0.32 -6.78 -9.80
N CYS A 12 -0.05 -8.08 -9.88
CA CYS A 12 1.26 -8.65 -9.55
C CYS A 12 2.37 -8.11 -10.47
N PHE A 13 2.13 -8.09 -11.79
CA PHE A 13 3.07 -7.59 -12.77
C PHE A 13 3.40 -6.11 -12.54
N SER A 14 2.37 -5.29 -12.27
CA SER A 14 2.54 -3.87 -12.00
C SER A 14 3.30 -3.62 -10.70
N PHE A 15 2.95 -4.32 -9.62
CA PHE A 15 3.62 -4.21 -8.33
C PHE A 15 5.10 -4.64 -8.42
N LEU A 16 5.39 -5.76 -9.07
CA LEU A 16 6.78 -6.20 -9.31
C LEU A 16 7.55 -5.18 -10.16
N GLY A 17 6.92 -4.61 -11.17
CA GLY A 17 7.49 -3.53 -11.97
C GLY A 17 7.86 -2.31 -11.13
N VAL A 18 7.00 -1.88 -10.21
CA VAL A 18 7.29 -0.77 -9.28
C VAL A 18 8.57 -1.05 -8.47
N ILE A 19 8.70 -2.26 -7.93
CA ILE A 19 9.87 -2.65 -7.13
C ILE A 19 11.14 -2.71 -7.98
N ILE A 20 11.10 -3.45 -9.10
CA ILE A 20 12.28 -3.69 -9.94
C ILE A 20 12.79 -2.39 -10.56
N PHE A 21 11.91 -1.65 -11.24
CA PHE A 21 12.29 -0.41 -11.93
C PHE A 21 12.54 0.73 -10.95
N GLY A 22 11.82 0.78 -9.82
CA GLY A 22 12.10 1.76 -8.76
C GLY A 22 13.49 1.57 -8.17
N PHE A 23 13.84 0.35 -7.76
CA PHE A 23 15.14 0.08 -7.15
C PHE A 23 16.29 0.29 -8.16
N SER A 24 16.07 -0.08 -9.42
CA SER A 24 17.01 0.18 -10.50
C SER A 24 17.23 1.69 -10.73
N ASN A 25 16.16 2.48 -10.75
CA ASN A 25 16.23 3.94 -10.87
C ASN A 25 17.02 4.56 -9.72
N PHE A 26 16.78 4.12 -8.49
CA PHE A 26 17.51 4.59 -7.32
C PHE A 26 19.01 4.26 -7.41
N GLN A 27 19.34 3.03 -7.81
CA GLN A 27 20.73 2.61 -7.98
C GLN A 27 21.45 3.37 -9.09
N GLU A 28 20.77 3.68 -10.20
CA GLU A 28 21.32 4.47 -11.31
C GLU A 28 21.66 5.89 -10.85
N THR A 29 20.75 6.50 -10.09
CA THR A 29 20.82 7.90 -9.64
C THR A 29 21.83 8.11 -8.51
N PHE A 30 21.79 7.27 -7.48
CA PHE A 30 22.58 7.47 -6.26
C PHE A 30 23.82 6.57 -6.16
N LYS A 31 24.01 5.65 -7.11
CA LYS A 31 25.09 4.63 -7.09
C LYS A 31 25.11 3.81 -5.79
N ALA A 32 23.96 3.70 -5.13
CA ALA A 32 23.78 2.99 -3.87
C ALA A 32 22.61 2.00 -3.98
N LYS A 33 22.64 0.93 -3.19
CA LYS A 33 21.54 -0.04 -3.14
C LYS A 33 20.35 0.55 -2.38
N PHE A 34 19.15 0.38 -2.92
CA PHE A 34 17.92 0.75 -2.22
C PHE A 34 17.67 -0.20 -1.04
N SER A 35 17.24 0.34 0.09
CA SER A 35 16.91 -0.43 1.28
C SER A 35 15.56 0.01 1.85
N VAL A 36 14.59 -0.89 1.75
CA VAL A 36 13.22 -0.75 2.26
C VAL A 36 13.18 -0.41 3.77
N LEU A 37 14.23 -0.78 4.51
CA LEU A 37 14.31 -0.57 5.96
C LEU A 37 14.54 0.91 6.34
N ASN A 38 15.11 1.72 5.45
CA ASN A 38 15.54 3.09 5.78
C ASN A 38 15.29 4.14 4.69
N MET A 39 14.75 3.74 3.53
CA MET A 39 14.45 4.60 2.41
C MET A 39 12.96 4.62 2.13
N PHE A 40 12.44 5.81 1.87
CA PHE A 40 11.01 6.02 1.66
C PHE A 40 10.55 5.63 0.24
N PRO A 41 9.25 5.33 0.05
CA PRO A 41 8.68 5.10 -1.28
C PRO A 41 8.94 6.25 -2.26
N TYR A 42 8.80 7.51 -1.82
CA TYR A 42 9.04 8.67 -2.70
C TYR A 42 10.48 8.77 -3.21
N GLU A 43 11.45 8.14 -2.54
CA GLU A 43 12.86 8.20 -2.96
C GLU A 43 13.10 7.44 -4.27
N LEU A 44 12.20 6.53 -4.64
CA LEU A 44 12.23 5.85 -5.93
C LEU A 44 11.87 6.80 -7.10
N SER A 45 11.11 7.85 -6.81
CA SER A 45 10.70 8.86 -7.79
C SER A 45 11.58 10.12 -7.75
N TYR A 46 12.55 10.15 -6.82
CA TYR A 46 13.33 11.33 -6.51
C TYR A 46 14.46 11.54 -7.52
N HIS A 47 14.54 12.78 -8.04
CA HIS A 47 15.37 13.22 -9.16
C HIS A 47 14.91 12.71 -10.55
N ASN A 48 14.54 13.66 -11.41
CA ASN A 48 13.94 13.43 -12.73
C ASN A 48 14.98 13.10 -13.81
N GLN A 49 15.89 12.16 -13.57
CA GLN A 49 16.99 11.89 -14.51
C GLN A 49 17.06 10.39 -14.82
N GLY A 50 16.76 10.02 -16.07
CA GLY A 50 16.95 8.66 -16.58
C GLY A 50 15.71 8.02 -17.20
N LYS A 51 15.96 7.01 -18.04
CA LYS A 51 14.90 6.20 -18.68
C LYS A 51 14.20 5.29 -17.68
N MET A 52 14.89 4.85 -16.62
CA MET A 52 14.32 3.99 -15.59
C MET A 52 13.19 4.65 -14.80
N LEU A 53 13.25 5.97 -14.60
CA LEU A 53 12.17 6.72 -13.95
C LEU A 53 10.86 6.65 -14.75
N LEU A 54 10.92 6.71 -16.08
CA LEU A 54 9.73 6.61 -16.93
C LEU A 54 9.07 5.25 -16.77
N PHE A 55 9.86 4.17 -16.78
CA PHE A 55 9.35 2.83 -16.52
C PHE A 55 8.77 2.70 -15.11
N TYR A 56 9.48 3.17 -14.08
CA TYR A 56 8.97 3.18 -12.71
C TYR A 56 7.63 3.92 -12.60
N ARG A 57 7.50 5.11 -13.18
CA ARG A 57 6.24 5.89 -13.17
C ARG A 57 5.12 5.17 -13.90
N PHE A 58 5.42 4.59 -15.07
CA PHE A 58 4.44 3.80 -15.81
C PHE A 58 3.91 2.66 -14.95
N PHE A 59 4.80 1.88 -14.32
CA PHE A 59 4.40 0.78 -13.45
C PHE A 59 3.70 1.24 -12.17
N LEU A 60 4.09 2.38 -11.59
CA LEU A 60 3.41 2.96 -10.44
C LEU A 60 1.98 3.38 -10.78
N TYR A 61 1.77 4.09 -11.89
CA TYR A 61 0.44 4.50 -12.32
C TYR A 61 -0.41 3.30 -12.72
N LEU A 62 0.18 2.29 -13.36
CA LEU A 62 -0.49 1.04 -13.67
C LEU A 62 -0.92 0.33 -12.38
N TYR A 63 -0.04 0.23 -11.38
CA TYR A 63 -0.37 -0.37 -10.09
C TYR A 63 -1.47 0.40 -9.36
N VAL A 64 -1.37 1.73 -9.30
CA VAL A 64 -2.39 2.59 -8.67
C VAL A 64 -3.74 2.42 -9.36
N ALA A 65 -3.79 2.41 -10.70
CA ALA A 65 -5.02 2.19 -11.45
C ALA A 65 -5.62 0.81 -11.18
N PHE A 66 -4.78 -0.24 -11.19
CA PHE A 66 -5.25 -1.61 -10.98
C PHE A 66 -5.57 -1.93 -9.52
N SER A 67 -5.05 -1.16 -8.55
CA SER A 67 -5.37 -1.34 -7.13
C SER A 67 -6.84 -1.11 -6.81
N ILE A 68 -7.57 -0.38 -7.66
CA ILE A 68 -9.01 -0.11 -7.55
C ILE A 68 -9.86 -1.26 -8.13
N THR A 69 -9.27 -2.08 -9.01
CA THR A 69 -9.96 -3.16 -9.73
C THR A 69 -10.73 -4.13 -8.84
N PRO A 70 -10.18 -4.63 -7.71
CA PRO A 70 -10.92 -5.54 -6.83
C PRO A 70 -12.27 -4.97 -6.40
N ALA A 71 -12.32 -3.69 -6.04
CA ALA A 71 -13.55 -3.02 -5.63
C ALA A 71 -14.53 -2.83 -6.80
N LEU A 72 -14.05 -2.45 -7.99
CA LEU A 72 -14.91 -2.35 -9.18
C LEU A 72 -15.51 -3.70 -9.59
N MET A 73 -14.76 -4.79 -9.43
CA MET A 73 -15.26 -6.14 -9.70
C MET A 73 -16.29 -6.58 -8.65
N MET A 74 -16.17 -6.12 -7.40
CA MET A 74 -17.24 -6.29 -6.41
C MET A 74 -18.50 -5.53 -6.82
N VAL A 75 -18.39 -4.29 -7.28
CA VAL A 75 -19.53 -3.51 -7.77
C VAL A 75 -20.24 -4.28 -8.87
N SER A 76 -19.52 -4.74 -9.89
CA SER A 76 -20.14 -5.44 -11.03
C SER A 76 -20.87 -6.72 -10.62
N LYS A 77 -20.35 -7.46 -9.62
CA LYS A 77 -20.97 -8.69 -9.12
C LYS A 77 -22.20 -8.42 -8.24
N TYR A 78 -22.16 -7.37 -7.42
CA TYR A 78 -23.17 -7.13 -6.38
C TYR A 78 -24.08 -5.92 -6.62
N ILE A 79 -24.03 -5.28 -7.80
CA ILE A 79 -24.82 -4.09 -8.13
C ILE A 79 -26.34 -4.28 -7.98
N ASN A 80 -26.85 -5.48 -8.24
CA ASN A 80 -28.28 -5.80 -8.18
C ASN A 80 -28.75 -6.22 -6.78
N TYR A 81 -27.86 -6.28 -5.80
CA TYR A 81 -28.19 -6.68 -4.43
C TYR A 81 -28.40 -5.43 -3.56
N TYR A 82 -29.65 -4.96 -3.46
CA TYR A 82 -30.02 -3.71 -2.80
C TYR A 82 -29.49 -3.55 -1.37
N GLY A 83 -29.39 -4.63 -0.59
CA GLY A 83 -28.82 -4.60 0.77
C GLY A 83 -27.30 -4.40 0.83
N TYR A 84 -26.58 -4.72 -0.25
CA TYR A 84 -25.12 -4.67 -0.33
C TYR A 84 -24.59 -3.52 -1.16
N PHE A 85 -25.43 -2.90 -2.01
CA PHE A 85 -25.01 -1.87 -2.95
C PHE A 85 -24.30 -0.69 -2.27
N SER A 86 -24.90 -0.12 -1.23
CA SER A 86 -24.31 1.00 -0.48
C SER A 86 -22.95 0.65 0.12
N TYR A 87 -22.81 -0.59 0.61
CA TYR A 87 -21.59 -1.10 1.21
C TYR A 87 -20.47 -1.25 0.18
N VAL A 88 -20.78 -1.78 -1.00
CA VAL A 88 -19.81 -1.98 -2.09
C VAL A 88 -19.38 -0.64 -2.70
N VAL A 89 -20.29 0.33 -2.79
CA VAL A 89 -19.97 1.71 -3.20
C VAL A 89 -19.02 2.36 -2.18
N MET A 90 -19.29 2.21 -0.88
CA MET A 90 -18.40 2.71 0.17
C MET A 90 -16.98 2.11 0.06
N ILE A 91 -16.85 0.78 -0.08
CA ILE A 91 -15.55 0.13 -0.29
C ILE A 91 -14.85 0.71 -1.52
N SER A 92 -15.57 0.89 -2.63
CA SER A 92 -14.99 1.42 -3.86
C SER A 92 -14.43 2.82 -3.69
N ILE A 93 -15.16 3.70 -2.99
CA ILE A 93 -14.69 5.05 -2.66
C ILE A 93 -13.42 4.97 -1.79
N LEU A 94 -13.40 4.10 -0.78
CA LEU A 94 -12.21 3.92 0.07
C LEU A 94 -11.00 3.47 -0.75
N PHE A 95 -11.15 2.51 -1.67
CA PHE A 95 -10.08 2.05 -2.54
C PHE A 95 -9.55 3.15 -3.46
N VAL A 96 -10.45 3.95 -4.06
CA VAL A 96 -10.07 5.09 -4.92
C VAL A 96 -9.29 6.14 -4.11
N ILE A 97 -9.81 6.55 -2.95
CA ILE A 97 -9.12 7.55 -2.12
C ILE A 97 -7.77 7.00 -1.66
N ASN A 98 -7.71 5.73 -1.23
CA ASN A 98 -6.46 5.10 -0.80
C ASN A 98 -5.41 5.06 -1.94
N ALA A 99 -5.84 4.76 -3.17
CA ALA A 99 -4.98 4.78 -4.36
C ALA A 99 -4.42 6.19 -4.65
N VAL A 100 -5.23 7.24 -4.49
CA VAL A 100 -4.78 8.64 -4.64
C VAL A 100 -3.78 9.01 -3.55
N VAL A 101 -4.03 8.61 -2.29
CA VAL A 101 -3.11 8.89 -1.18
C VAL A 101 -1.79 8.12 -1.34
N LEU A 102 -1.84 6.87 -1.81
CA LEU A 102 -0.66 6.09 -2.18
C LEU A 102 0.17 6.80 -3.27
N LEU A 103 -0.47 7.35 -4.30
CA LEU A 103 0.25 8.10 -5.32
C LEU A 103 0.90 9.35 -4.71
N THR A 104 0.18 10.02 -3.81
CA THR A 104 0.64 11.24 -3.12
C THR A 104 1.86 10.97 -2.22
N ILE A 105 1.89 9.85 -1.48
CA ILE A 105 3.03 9.47 -0.62
C ILE A 105 4.30 9.18 -1.44
N ASN A 106 4.17 8.75 -2.70
CA ASN A 106 5.28 8.53 -3.63
C ASN A 106 5.79 9.83 -4.30
N ILE A 107 5.11 10.97 -4.08
CA ILE A 107 5.49 12.29 -4.63
C ILE A 107 6.00 13.21 -3.53
N ILE A 108 5.33 13.25 -2.38
CA ILE A 108 5.64 14.22 -1.33
C ILE A 108 6.87 13.76 -0.54
N GLN A 109 7.90 14.61 -0.57
CA GLN A 109 9.18 14.36 0.06
C GLN A 109 9.13 14.53 1.57
N ALA A 110 9.91 13.72 2.30
CA ALA A 110 10.05 13.82 3.76
C ALA A 110 10.68 15.13 4.26
N LYS A 111 11.25 15.97 3.37
CA LYS A 111 11.67 17.34 3.72
C LYS A 111 10.50 18.15 4.30
N PHE A 112 9.29 17.91 3.81
CA PHE A 112 8.07 18.49 4.36
C PHE A 112 7.50 17.60 5.47
N VAL A 113 8.23 17.49 6.58
CA VAL A 113 7.97 16.57 7.71
C VAL A 113 6.48 16.50 8.08
N LYS A 114 5.86 17.64 8.40
CA LYS A 114 4.44 17.68 8.83
C LYS A 114 3.48 17.15 7.76
N LEU A 115 3.69 17.56 6.50
CA LEU A 115 2.83 17.18 5.38
C LEU A 115 2.98 15.69 5.05
N HIS A 116 4.22 15.20 4.98
CA HIS A 116 4.50 13.80 4.70
C HIS A 116 3.94 12.87 5.79
N THR A 117 4.17 13.18 7.07
CA THR A 117 3.60 12.40 8.19
C THR A 117 2.07 12.44 8.20
N MET A 118 1.45 13.59 7.87
CA MET A 118 0.00 13.69 7.75
C MET A 118 -0.53 12.74 6.65
N ILE A 119 0.09 12.75 5.47
CA ILE A 119 -0.31 11.89 4.35
C ILE A 119 -0.09 10.41 4.66
N ALA A 120 1.04 10.06 5.27
CA ALA A 120 1.31 8.69 5.72
C ALA A 120 0.26 8.21 6.73
N THR A 121 -0.14 9.07 7.67
CA THR A 121 -1.18 8.76 8.65
C THR A 121 -2.54 8.56 7.99
N VAL A 122 -2.92 9.43 7.05
CA VAL A 122 -4.16 9.30 6.27
C VAL A 122 -4.14 8.01 5.46
N TYR A 123 -3.01 7.67 4.84
CA TYR A 123 -2.84 6.42 4.09
C TYR A 123 -3.06 5.19 4.98
N PHE A 124 -2.47 5.18 6.18
CA PHE A 124 -2.62 4.06 7.12
C PHE A 124 -4.07 3.93 7.59
N ALA A 125 -4.71 5.04 7.97
CA ALA A 125 -6.09 5.05 8.41
C ALA A 125 -7.05 4.55 7.31
N LEU A 126 -6.90 5.03 6.07
CA LEU A 126 -7.69 4.57 4.93
C LEU A 126 -7.47 3.10 4.63
N SER A 127 -6.24 2.60 4.77
CA SER A 127 -5.91 1.20 4.55
C SER A 127 -6.57 0.28 5.60
N VAL A 128 -6.58 0.69 6.88
CA VAL A 128 -7.32 -0.02 7.95
C VAL A 128 -8.81 -0.05 7.65
N LEU A 129 -9.39 1.12 7.30
CA LEU A 129 -10.81 1.23 7.00
C LEU A 129 -11.21 0.39 5.79
N ALA A 130 -10.40 0.39 4.73
CA ALA A 130 -10.64 -0.41 3.54
C ALA A 130 -10.61 -1.92 3.84
N ALA A 131 -9.55 -2.42 4.48
CA ALA A 131 -9.43 -3.83 4.83
C ALA A 131 -10.52 -4.28 5.81
N GLY A 132 -10.81 -3.45 6.83
CA GLY A 132 -11.89 -3.71 7.78
C GLY A 132 -13.26 -3.73 7.13
N ALA A 133 -13.55 -2.79 6.23
CA ALA A 133 -14.80 -2.78 5.48
C ALA A 133 -14.95 -4.04 4.61
N VAL A 134 -13.90 -4.42 3.88
CA VAL A 134 -13.86 -5.64 3.06
C VAL A 134 -14.10 -6.89 3.91
N SER A 135 -13.43 -7.01 5.06
CA SER A 135 -13.63 -8.12 5.98
C SER A 135 -15.08 -8.26 6.43
N ILE A 136 -15.69 -7.17 6.91
CA ILE A 136 -17.08 -7.15 7.34
C ILE A 136 -18.01 -7.52 6.18
N PHE A 137 -17.72 -7.08 4.95
CA PHE A 137 -18.49 -7.46 3.77
C PHE A 137 -18.47 -8.97 3.51
N LEU A 138 -17.28 -9.56 3.46
CA LEU A 138 -17.10 -10.98 3.17
C LEU A 138 -17.75 -11.86 4.26
N ILE A 139 -17.61 -11.48 5.53
CA ILE A 139 -18.25 -12.19 6.65
C ILE A 139 -19.78 -12.08 6.55
N ASN A 140 -20.32 -10.91 6.19
CA ASN A 140 -21.76 -10.76 6.00
C ASN A 140 -22.29 -11.56 4.81
N LEU A 141 -21.52 -11.72 3.73
CA LEU A 141 -21.88 -12.61 2.63
C LEU A 141 -21.97 -14.07 3.08
N TYR A 142 -21.03 -14.51 3.93
CA TYR A 142 -21.08 -15.85 4.52
C TYR A 142 -22.31 -16.05 5.40
N LEU A 143 -22.60 -15.10 6.31
CA LEU A 143 -23.69 -15.22 7.29
C LEU A 143 -25.09 -15.08 6.68
N SER A 144 -25.27 -14.18 5.72
CA SER A 144 -26.61 -13.79 5.25
C SER A 144 -27.10 -14.57 4.03
N ASN A 145 -26.20 -15.14 3.22
CA ASN A 145 -26.58 -15.55 1.86
C ASN A 145 -26.97 -17.03 1.72
N ASN A 146 -27.09 -17.79 2.82
CA ASN A 146 -27.29 -19.26 2.83
C ASN A 146 -26.29 -20.05 1.94
N GLN A 147 -25.28 -19.39 1.40
CA GLN A 147 -24.28 -19.98 0.51
C GLN A 147 -23.20 -20.73 1.30
N ASN A 148 -23.09 -20.50 2.62
CA ASN A 148 -22.12 -21.15 3.52
C ASN A 148 -20.74 -21.38 2.89
N ASP A 149 -20.33 -20.45 2.02
CA ASP A 149 -19.07 -20.58 1.30
C ASP A 149 -17.97 -20.19 2.27
N LEU A 150 -17.29 -21.21 2.79
CA LEU A 150 -16.21 -21.06 3.76
C LEU A 150 -15.08 -20.18 3.21
N ASN A 151 -14.95 -20.03 1.88
CA ASN A 151 -13.98 -19.13 1.29
C ASN A 151 -14.21 -17.69 1.76
N PHE A 152 -15.46 -17.20 1.74
CA PHE A 152 -15.75 -15.83 2.19
C PHE A 152 -15.44 -15.61 3.67
N LEU A 153 -15.68 -16.62 4.52
CA LEU A 153 -15.32 -16.54 5.93
C LEU A 153 -13.80 -16.49 6.11
N ILE A 154 -13.05 -17.39 5.45
CA ILE A 154 -11.60 -17.46 5.55
C ILE A 154 -10.95 -16.17 5.07
N TYR A 155 -11.30 -15.70 3.87
CA TYR A 155 -10.76 -14.46 3.34
C TYR A 155 -11.20 -13.25 4.17
N GLY A 156 -12.44 -13.23 4.67
CA GLY A 156 -12.92 -12.19 5.59
C GLY A 156 -12.09 -12.11 6.88
N ILE A 157 -11.73 -13.25 7.48
CA ILE A 157 -10.86 -13.28 8.67
C ILE A 157 -9.43 -12.83 8.33
N LEU A 158 -8.87 -13.28 7.20
CA LEU A 158 -7.53 -12.85 6.77
C LEU A 158 -7.47 -11.32 6.54
N GLU A 159 -8.50 -10.74 5.92
CA GLU A 159 -8.63 -9.29 5.73
C GLU A 159 -8.70 -8.54 7.07
N ALA A 160 -9.43 -9.07 8.06
CA ALA A 160 -9.45 -8.49 9.40
C ALA A 160 -8.07 -8.50 10.05
N LEU A 161 -7.32 -9.60 9.92
CA LEU A 161 -5.97 -9.72 10.46
C LEU A 161 -5.01 -8.73 9.81
N LEU A 162 -5.08 -8.55 8.49
CA LEU A 162 -4.28 -7.56 7.77
C LEU A 162 -4.65 -6.12 8.16
N GLY A 163 -5.95 -5.80 8.25
CA GLY A 163 -6.43 -4.51 8.73
C GLY A 163 -5.97 -4.21 10.17
N PHE A 164 -6.02 -5.20 11.04
CA PHE A 164 -5.52 -5.09 12.41
C PHE A 164 -4.00 -4.90 12.46
N ALA A 165 -3.23 -5.59 11.61
CA ALA A 165 -1.79 -5.38 11.51
C ALA A 165 -1.45 -3.93 11.13
N ILE A 166 -2.17 -3.33 10.16
CA ILE A 166 -2.01 -1.91 9.80
C ILE A 166 -2.35 -1.01 10.99
N LEU A 167 -3.41 -1.31 11.75
CA LEU A 167 -3.77 -0.53 12.93
C LEU A 167 -2.67 -0.56 13.99
N VAL A 168 -2.07 -1.73 14.25
CA VAL A 168 -0.94 -1.88 15.19
C VAL A 168 0.28 -1.06 14.73
N ILE A 169 0.56 -1.05 13.42
CA ILE A 169 1.64 -0.23 12.85
C ILE A 169 1.36 1.25 13.07
N MET A 170 0.14 1.71 12.76
CA MET A 170 -0.27 3.11 12.90
C MET A 170 -0.18 3.59 14.36
N LEU A 171 -0.53 2.73 15.32
CA LEU A 171 -0.49 3.05 16.75
C LEU A 171 0.89 2.86 17.39
N ASN A 172 1.92 2.50 16.62
CA ASN A 172 3.26 2.28 17.15
C ASN A 172 3.85 3.59 17.71
N PRO A 173 4.11 3.69 19.03
CA PRO A 173 4.59 4.93 19.66
C PRO A 173 5.97 5.37 19.17
N ARG A 174 6.77 4.44 18.62
CA ARG A 174 8.08 4.76 18.04
C ARG A 174 7.96 5.62 16.78
N LEU A 175 6.79 5.65 16.13
CA LEU A 175 6.52 6.57 15.02
C LEU A 175 6.57 8.03 15.46
N ARG A 176 6.44 8.38 16.74
CA ARG A 176 6.57 9.78 17.20
C ARG A 176 8.01 10.30 17.11
N HIS A 177 8.98 9.41 17.28
CA HIS A 177 10.41 9.73 17.33
C HIS A 177 11.11 9.38 16.00
N TRP A 178 10.34 9.27 14.92
CA TRP A 178 10.82 8.76 13.64
C TRP A 178 11.91 9.63 13.01
N ALA A 179 11.94 10.93 13.28
CA ALA A 179 12.87 11.88 12.68
C ALA A 179 14.24 11.93 13.37
N GLU A 180 14.49 11.08 14.38
CA GLU A 180 15.79 11.00 15.05
C GLU A 180 16.85 10.45 14.09
N LEU A 181 17.91 11.22 13.88
CA LEU A 181 19.05 10.87 13.03
C LEU A 181 20.26 10.51 13.90
N ASN A 182 21.05 9.53 13.47
CA ASN A 182 22.26 9.15 14.20
C ASN A 182 23.41 10.08 13.82
N THR A 183 24.07 10.66 14.81
CA THR A 183 25.34 11.36 14.61
C THR A 183 26.48 10.35 14.66
N LYS A 184 27.24 10.22 13.58
CA LYS A 184 28.53 9.50 13.58
C LYS A 184 29.65 10.53 13.56
N ALA A 185 30.57 10.43 14.51
CA ALA A 185 31.83 11.15 14.43
C ALA A 185 32.76 10.37 13.50
N ASN A 186 33.25 11.00 12.43
CA ASN A 186 34.35 10.48 11.65
C ASN A 186 35.67 10.64 12.43
N GLU A 187 36.67 9.83 12.10
CA GLU A 187 38.01 9.85 12.70
C GLU A 187 38.71 11.22 12.53
N ASP A 188 38.30 12.01 11.53
CA ASP A 188 38.78 13.36 11.25
C ASP A 188 38.12 14.47 12.09
N GLY A 189 37.30 14.12 13.10
CA GLY A 189 36.59 15.07 13.95
C GLY A 189 35.37 15.74 13.31
N THR A 190 35.02 15.37 12.08
CA THR A 190 33.78 15.83 11.42
C THR A 190 32.58 14.98 11.86
N THR A 191 31.50 15.63 12.26
CA THR A 191 30.25 14.96 12.62
C THR A 191 29.38 14.82 11.38
N VAL A 192 29.12 13.58 10.96
CA VAL A 192 28.23 13.28 9.83
C VAL A 192 26.90 12.78 10.40
N ILE A 193 25.81 13.43 10.00
CA ILE A 193 24.45 13.02 10.35
C ILE A 193 24.03 11.93 9.36
N VAL A 194 23.79 10.72 9.86
CA VAL A 194 23.44 9.55 9.04
C VAL A 194 22.08 9.01 9.48
N ARG A 195 21.25 8.60 8.53
CA ARG A 195 19.99 7.93 8.85
C ARG A 195 20.25 6.61 9.58
N PRO A 196 19.41 6.23 10.57
CA PRO A 196 19.52 4.94 11.22
C PRO A 196 19.25 3.81 10.22
N ARG A 197 19.75 2.62 10.55
CA ARG A 197 19.65 1.42 9.68
C ARG A 197 18.21 0.97 9.49
N LEU A 198 17.36 1.21 10.49
CA LEU A 198 15.91 1.05 10.44
C LEU A 198 15.29 2.41 10.70
N PHE A 199 14.68 2.98 9.66
CA PHE A 199 13.95 4.22 9.75
C PHE A 199 12.46 3.89 9.86
N ILE A 200 11.95 4.00 11.09
CA ILE A 200 10.69 3.34 11.46
C ILE A 200 9.50 3.81 10.62
N LEU A 201 9.44 5.08 10.23
CA LEU A 201 8.39 5.60 9.37
C LEU A 201 8.50 5.03 7.94
N ALA A 202 9.67 5.11 7.32
CA ALA A 202 9.88 4.58 5.97
C ALA A 202 9.59 3.07 5.89
N PHE A 203 10.05 2.31 6.89
CA PHE A 203 9.76 0.89 6.97
C PHE A 203 8.27 0.61 7.13
N SER A 204 7.58 1.40 7.97
CA SER A 204 6.13 1.27 8.17
C SER A 204 5.35 1.57 6.90
N GLU A 205 5.73 2.59 6.13
CA GLU A 205 5.09 2.91 4.84
C GLU A 205 5.20 1.75 3.85
N TRP A 206 6.40 1.21 3.68
CA TRP A 206 6.61 0.03 2.84
C TRP A 206 5.80 -1.16 3.31
N LEU A 207 5.81 -1.43 4.61
CA LEU A 207 5.10 -2.56 5.17
C LEU A 207 3.58 -2.44 4.95
N VAL A 208 3.02 -1.24 5.09
CA VAL A 208 1.61 -0.98 4.77
C VAL A 208 1.33 -1.08 3.26
N ILE A 209 2.27 -0.68 2.38
CA ILE A 209 2.16 -0.92 0.92
C ILE A 209 2.09 -2.42 0.63
N PHE A 210 2.97 -3.23 1.22
CA PHE A 210 2.95 -4.69 1.04
C PHE A 210 1.67 -5.34 1.60
N ILE A 211 1.19 -4.89 2.76
CA ILE A 211 -0.08 -5.39 3.32
C ILE A 211 -1.25 -5.02 2.39
N ASN A 212 -1.33 -3.78 1.90
CA ASN A 212 -2.40 -3.39 0.96
C ASN A 212 -2.37 -4.20 -0.34
N PHE A 213 -1.17 -4.53 -0.85
CA PHE A 213 -1.05 -5.45 -1.97
C PHE A 213 -1.63 -6.83 -1.63
N ALA A 214 -1.32 -7.38 -0.45
CA ALA A 214 -1.90 -8.65 0.00
C ALA A 214 -3.43 -8.59 0.14
N VAL A 215 -3.98 -7.52 0.71
CA VAL A 215 -5.44 -7.25 0.79
C VAL A 215 -6.06 -7.31 -0.61
N GLN A 216 -5.50 -6.60 -1.59
CA GLN A 216 -6.03 -6.61 -2.95
C GLN A 216 -6.01 -8.00 -3.60
N ILE A 217 -4.96 -8.78 -3.36
CA ILE A 217 -4.85 -10.16 -3.86
C ILE A 217 -5.85 -11.09 -3.19
N LEU A 218 -5.96 -11.06 -1.85
CA LEU A 218 -6.92 -11.87 -1.10
C LEU A 218 -8.35 -11.57 -1.52
N LEU A 219 -8.68 -10.29 -1.71
CA LEU A 219 -9.99 -9.91 -2.18
C LEU A 219 -10.31 -10.47 -3.58
N LEU A 220 -9.36 -10.43 -4.51
CA LEU A 220 -9.55 -11.04 -5.85
C LEU A 220 -9.69 -12.56 -5.77
N LEU A 221 -8.92 -13.22 -4.89
CA LEU A 221 -8.99 -14.66 -4.66
C LEU A 221 -10.30 -15.09 -3.99
N ALA A 222 -10.92 -14.24 -3.17
CA ALA A 222 -12.20 -14.54 -2.53
C ALA A 222 -13.36 -14.72 -3.52
N TYR A 223 -13.22 -14.23 -4.75
CA TYR A 223 -14.25 -14.32 -5.80
C TYR A 223 -13.88 -15.20 -6.99
N LEU A 224 -12.74 -15.90 -6.89
CA LEU A 224 -12.28 -16.91 -7.84
C LEU A 224 -12.89 -18.27 -7.54
#